data_AF-A0A0F8VZG0-F1
#
_entry.id   AF-A0A0F8VZG0-F1
#
_cell.length_a   1.000
_cell.length_b   1.000
_cell.length_c   1.000
_cell.angle_alpha   90.00
_cell.angle_beta   90.00
_cell.angle_gamma   90.00
#
_symmetry.space_group_name_H-M   'P 1'
#
loop_
_entity.id
_entity.type
_entity.pdbx_description
1 polymer ?
#
loop_
_entity_poly.entity_id
_entity_poly.type
_entity_poly.pdbx_seq_one_letter_code
_entity_poly.pdbx_strand_id
1 'polypeptide(L)'
;KKKIEIIHKLWELLIKEAIYCLRDLDPEDPNEFKQDFGIIEIKEYFKKFSEFEEVLYGADRYYRDHSLHVFRVFLLGFYLLWSDFSESDKDEINFDSIKILPSKLGIKYKITIEEKQSIWTIMALTHDLGYPIEKIEKINEKITGLIKYFGPTGIEEYKYNLPLQNQFLNDFILKFISSKLIQKKTLNKYFTVIQNKYYLKFAKAFENFSHGIMSCILLMKNLVYFKESDYSHSSLSFLKERDAIQFSIRKTILRSIASHDNQDIYHIYPDNFRFLLTFCDDLQEWDRPRITHRFQPSDNIIVKSFNSNIISFEKHLNFPEKSPFSEDDIKNYARSIKK
;
A
#
# COMPACT_ATOMS: atom_id res chain seq x y z
N LYS A 1 14.46 17.69 10.84
CA LYS A 1 15.26 16.73 11.64
C LYS A 1 14.48 16.17 12.85
N LYS A 2 14.19 16.92 13.92
CA LYS A 2 13.41 16.38 15.08
C LYS A 2 12.04 15.78 14.72
N LYS A 3 11.27 16.42 13.82
CA LYS A 3 9.97 15.91 13.36
C LYS A 3 10.08 14.56 12.62
N ILE A 4 11.06 14.42 11.74
CA ILE A 4 11.31 13.20 10.96
C ILE A 4 11.71 12.04 11.88
N GLU A 5 12.54 12.30 12.89
CA GLU A 5 12.95 11.29 13.85
C GLU A 5 11.76 10.77 14.69
N ILE A 6 10.81 11.65 15.05
CA ILE A 6 9.57 11.25 15.74
C ILE A 6 8.71 10.38 14.82
N ILE A 7 8.56 10.77 13.54
CA ILE A 7 7.79 10.00 12.55
C ILE A 7 8.38 8.60 12.38
N HIS A 8 9.70 8.48 12.24
CA HIS A 8 10.38 7.18 12.11
C HIS A 8 10.18 6.28 13.34
N LYS A 9 10.29 6.85 14.55
CA LYS A 9 10.03 6.11 15.80
C LYS A 9 8.57 5.69 15.92
N LEU A 10 7.64 6.58 15.57
CA LEU A 10 6.20 6.28 15.61
C LEU A 10 5.85 5.17 14.62
N TRP A 11 6.40 5.24 13.41
CA TRP A 11 6.22 4.22 12.37
C TRP A 11 6.66 2.84 12.84
N GLU A 12 7.87 2.75 13.41
CA GLU A 12 8.42 1.52 14.00
C GLU A 12 7.51 0.96 15.10
N LEU A 13 7.08 1.82 16.04
CA LEU A 13 6.23 1.41 17.14
C LEU A 13 4.88 0.87 16.64
N LEU A 14 4.21 1.58 15.73
CA LEU A 14 2.91 1.15 15.20
C LEU A 14 2.98 -0.20 14.49
N ILE A 15 4.02 -0.43 13.67
CA ILE A 15 4.20 -1.71 12.99
C ILE A 15 4.54 -2.82 13.99
N LYS A 16 5.40 -2.53 14.98
CA LYS A 16 5.75 -3.49 16.02
C LYS A 16 4.54 -3.94 16.82
N GLU A 17 3.73 -3.00 17.29
CA GLU A 17 2.51 -3.29 18.06
C GLU A 17 1.49 -4.05 17.22
N ALA A 18 1.32 -3.68 15.94
CA ALA A 18 0.42 -4.41 15.04
C ALA A 18 0.86 -5.86 14.80
N ILE A 19 2.16 -6.11 14.60
CA ILE A 19 2.68 -7.48 14.46
C ILE A 19 2.53 -8.25 15.77
N TYR A 20 2.82 -7.61 16.91
CA TYR A 20 2.70 -8.23 18.22
C TYR A 20 1.25 -8.63 18.50
N CYS A 21 0.27 -7.74 18.25
CA CYS A 21 -1.14 -8.03 18.41
C CYS A 21 -1.60 -9.23 17.55
N LEU A 22 -1.18 -9.30 16.27
CA LEU A 22 -1.53 -10.41 15.39
C LEU A 22 -0.94 -11.76 15.85
N ARG A 23 0.23 -11.74 16.50
CA ARG A 23 0.88 -12.94 17.03
C ARG A 23 0.34 -13.36 18.39
N ASP A 24 0.09 -12.42 19.30
CA ASP A 24 -0.46 -12.69 20.63
C ASP A 24 -1.86 -13.31 20.55
N LEU A 25 -2.64 -12.92 19.55
CA LEU A 25 -3.95 -13.49 19.26
C LEU A 25 -3.88 -14.86 18.53
N ASP A 26 -2.68 -15.34 18.19
CA ASP A 26 -2.45 -16.68 17.64
C ASP A 26 -1.99 -17.66 18.74
N PRO A 27 -2.86 -18.54 19.24
CA PRO A 27 -2.51 -19.50 20.29
C PRO A 27 -1.56 -20.61 19.81
N GLU A 28 -1.37 -20.80 18.50
CA GLU A 28 -0.41 -21.77 17.96
C GLU A 28 0.98 -21.16 17.74
N ASP A 29 1.15 -19.84 17.92
CA ASP A 29 2.45 -19.19 17.92
C ASP A 29 3.14 -19.47 19.26
N PRO A 30 4.31 -20.15 19.27
CA PRO A 30 4.99 -20.51 20.51
C PRO A 30 5.46 -19.29 21.31
N ASN A 31 5.41 -18.06 20.76
CA ASN A 31 5.93 -16.85 21.38
C ASN A 31 7.40 -17.00 21.86
N GLU A 32 8.14 -17.98 21.32
CA GLU A 32 9.54 -18.23 21.66
C GLU A 32 10.42 -17.29 20.84
N PHE A 33 10.78 -16.15 21.44
CA PHE A 33 11.45 -15.05 20.74
C PHE A 33 12.88 -15.38 20.31
N LYS A 34 13.17 -15.15 19.03
CA LYS A 34 14.52 -14.84 18.52
C LYS A 34 14.43 -13.57 17.65
N GLN A 35 15.02 -12.47 18.15
CA GLN A 35 15.25 -11.21 17.42
C GLN A 35 14.02 -10.36 17.05
N ASP A 36 14.28 -9.10 16.68
CA ASP A 36 13.38 -7.97 16.44
C ASP A 36 12.38 -8.14 15.27
N PHE A 37 11.96 -9.37 14.94
CA PHE A 37 10.99 -9.73 13.91
C PHE A 37 11.28 -9.20 12.49
N GLY A 38 12.52 -8.78 12.22
CA GLY A 38 12.91 -8.11 10.97
C GLY A 38 12.52 -6.62 10.90
N ILE A 39 12.01 -6.05 12.00
CA ILE A 39 11.57 -4.65 12.09
C ILE A 39 12.76 -3.71 11.97
N ILE A 40 13.94 -4.08 12.50
CA ILE A 40 15.17 -3.27 12.39
C ILE A 40 15.55 -3.06 10.92
N GLU A 41 15.59 -4.13 10.12
CA GLU A 41 15.96 -4.05 8.70
C GLU A 41 14.99 -3.15 7.93
N ILE A 42 13.69 -3.30 8.21
CA ILE A 42 12.64 -2.50 7.60
C ILE A 42 12.70 -1.03 8.04
N LYS A 43 13.03 -0.75 9.30
CA LYS A 43 13.24 0.60 9.82
C LYS A 43 14.45 1.27 9.15
N GLU A 44 15.56 0.55 9.03
CA GLU A 44 16.74 1.05 8.32
C GLU A 44 16.43 1.34 6.86
N TYR A 45 15.64 0.47 6.22
CA TYR A 45 15.12 0.73 4.89
C TYR A 45 14.26 2.01 4.85
N PHE A 46 13.29 2.16 5.76
CA PHE A 46 12.41 3.32 5.79
C PHE A 46 13.18 4.63 6.03
N LYS A 47 14.24 4.60 6.85
CA LYS A 47 15.13 5.74 7.02
C LYS A 47 15.85 6.11 5.72
N LYS A 48 16.43 5.12 5.02
CA LYS A 48 17.05 5.33 3.71
C LYS A 48 16.04 5.80 2.66
N PHE A 49 14.80 5.31 2.74
CA PHE A 49 13.71 5.75 1.89
C PHE A 49 13.42 7.24 2.09
N SER A 50 13.25 7.69 3.33
CA SER A 50 13.06 9.12 3.65
C SER A 50 14.25 9.99 3.21
N GLU A 51 15.48 9.47 3.26
CA GLU A 51 16.66 10.19 2.73
C GLU A 51 16.62 10.26 1.18
N PHE A 52 16.17 9.19 0.52
CA PHE A 52 16.02 9.14 -0.94
C PHE A 52 14.88 10.02 -1.47
N GLU A 53 13.90 10.37 -0.63
CA GLU A 53 12.83 11.30 -1.02
C GLU A 53 13.37 12.64 -1.51
N GLU A 54 14.48 13.14 -0.95
CA GLU A 54 15.14 14.37 -1.42
C GLU A 54 15.54 14.30 -2.90
N VAL A 55 15.95 13.12 -3.38
CA VAL A 55 16.27 12.87 -4.79
C VAL A 55 14.99 12.85 -5.63
N LEU A 56 13.94 12.20 -5.12
CA LEU A 56 12.65 12.11 -5.79
C LEU A 56 11.97 13.48 -5.96
N TYR A 57 12.13 14.39 -4.98
CA TYR A 57 11.71 15.79 -5.08
C TYR A 57 12.32 16.50 -6.29
N GLY A 58 13.57 16.20 -6.65
CA GLY A 58 14.21 16.73 -7.86
C GLY A 58 13.76 16.03 -9.14
N ALA A 59 13.30 14.79 -9.03
CA ALA A 59 12.97 13.90 -10.15
C ALA A 59 11.51 14.00 -10.63
N ASP A 60 10.54 14.42 -9.82
CA ASP A 60 9.15 14.58 -10.28
C ASP A 60 8.59 15.99 -9.98
N ARG A 61 7.83 16.57 -10.92
CA ARG A 61 7.19 17.89 -10.76
C ARG A 61 5.97 17.85 -9.84
N TYR A 62 5.38 16.66 -9.69
CA TYR A 62 4.18 16.39 -8.88
C TYR A 62 4.49 15.43 -7.73
N TYR A 63 5.61 15.66 -7.04
CA TYR A 63 6.05 14.80 -5.95
C TYR A 63 5.31 15.07 -4.63
N ARG A 64 4.97 13.98 -3.92
CA ARG A 64 4.33 13.95 -2.59
C ARG A 64 5.35 13.42 -1.58
N ASP A 65 5.32 13.91 -0.36
CA ASP A 65 6.09 13.30 0.74
C ASP A 65 5.45 11.93 1.05
N HIS A 66 6.09 10.84 0.61
CA HIS A 66 5.62 9.47 0.77
C HIS A 66 5.80 8.98 2.22
N SER A 67 6.79 9.51 2.95
CA SER A 67 6.95 9.24 4.38
C SER A 67 5.76 9.75 5.20
N LEU A 68 5.21 10.93 4.89
CA LEU A 68 4.01 11.49 5.55
C LEU A 68 2.69 10.97 4.95
N HIS A 69 2.68 10.72 3.65
CA HIS A 69 1.56 10.12 2.93
C HIS A 69 1.01 8.89 3.62
N VAL A 70 1.87 7.92 3.94
CA VAL A 70 1.44 6.64 4.50
C VAL A 70 0.71 6.84 5.83
N PHE A 71 1.12 7.83 6.63
CA PHE A 71 0.43 8.21 7.86
C PHE A 71 -0.93 8.88 7.61
N ARG A 72 -1.03 9.72 6.58
CA ARG A 72 -2.30 10.38 6.23
C ARG A 72 -3.33 9.35 5.76
N VAL A 73 -2.92 8.41 4.92
CA VAL A 73 -3.76 7.28 4.48
C VAL A 73 -4.17 6.42 5.67
N PHE A 74 -3.22 6.09 6.55
CA PHE A 74 -3.47 5.36 7.79
C PHE A 74 -4.54 6.05 8.66
N LEU A 75 -4.36 7.34 8.98
CA LEU A 75 -5.30 8.11 9.79
C LEU A 75 -6.65 8.28 9.11
N LEU A 76 -6.68 8.48 7.78
CA LEU A 76 -7.92 8.60 7.03
C LEU A 76 -8.74 7.31 7.08
N GLY A 77 -8.11 6.15 6.91
CA GLY A 77 -8.83 4.87 7.03
C GLY A 77 -9.30 4.60 8.45
N PHE A 78 -8.50 4.96 9.47
CA PHE A 78 -8.97 4.91 10.86
C PHE A 78 -10.17 5.82 11.07
N TYR A 79 -10.12 7.06 10.59
CA TYR A 79 -11.22 7.99 10.66
C TYR A 79 -12.47 7.40 10.00
N LEU A 80 -12.40 6.97 8.74
CA LEU A 80 -13.55 6.40 8.00
C LEU A 80 -14.19 5.18 8.66
N LEU A 81 -13.40 4.34 9.34
CA LEU A 81 -13.89 3.13 9.98
C LEU A 81 -14.25 3.31 11.46
N TRP A 82 -13.87 4.43 12.07
CA TRP A 82 -14.10 4.76 13.48
C TRP A 82 -15.24 5.76 13.68
N SER A 83 -15.42 6.70 12.75
CA SER A 83 -16.48 7.69 12.85
C SER A 83 -17.83 7.10 12.48
N ASP A 84 -18.77 7.11 13.42
CA ASP A 84 -20.21 7.03 13.18
C ASP A 84 -20.61 8.22 12.30
N PHE A 85 -20.57 8.05 10.97
CA PHE A 85 -20.97 9.08 10.01
C PHE A 85 -22.52 9.15 9.96
N SER A 86 -23.11 9.65 11.05
CA SER A 86 -24.46 10.22 11.23
C SER A 86 -25.73 9.34 11.12
N GLU A 87 -26.45 9.30 12.25
CA GLU A 87 -27.92 9.24 12.50
C GLU A 87 -28.82 8.20 11.79
N SER A 88 -28.31 7.32 10.94
CA SER A 88 -29.16 6.33 10.24
C SER A 88 -28.57 4.90 10.13
N ASP A 89 -27.95 4.46 11.22
CA ASP A 89 -28.08 3.15 11.91
C ASP A 89 -28.18 1.79 11.17
N LYS A 90 -28.01 1.63 9.85
CA LYS A 90 -28.08 0.26 9.24
C LYS A 90 -27.05 -0.15 8.19
N ASP A 91 -26.32 0.77 7.55
CA ASP A 91 -25.44 0.42 6.40
C ASP A 91 -23.99 0.94 6.50
N GLU A 92 -23.52 1.29 7.71
CA GLU A 92 -22.17 1.85 7.91
C GLU A 92 -21.05 0.81 7.74
N ILE A 93 -19.95 1.23 7.11
CA ILE A 93 -18.74 0.41 6.97
C ILE A 93 -17.83 0.69 8.17
N ASN A 94 -17.80 -0.22 9.13
CA ASN A 94 -16.86 -0.21 10.25
C ASN A 94 -15.83 -1.34 10.13
N PHE A 95 -14.85 -1.39 11.04
CA PHE A 95 -13.92 -2.52 11.09
C PHE A 95 -14.65 -3.87 11.17
N ASP A 96 -15.77 -3.96 11.87
CA ASP A 96 -16.54 -5.20 12.02
C ASP A 96 -17.10 -5.74 10.69
N SER A 97 -17.53 -4.84 9.80
CA SER A 97 -18.17 -5.19 8.53
C SER A 97 -17.18 -5.58 7.42
N ILE A 98 -15.89 -5.27 7.58
CA ILE A 98 -14.84 -5.65 6.62
C ILE A 98 -14.65 -7.17 6.55
N LYS A 99 -14.75 -7.71 5.33
CA LYS A 99 -14.60 -9.14 5.04
C LYS A 99 -13.17 -9.49 4.63
N ILE A 100 -12.51 -10.30 5.47
CA ILE A 100 -11.20 -10.92 5.16
C ILE A 100 -11.39 -12.35 4.64
N LEU A 101 -12.25 -13.12 5.32
CA LEU A 101 -12.52 -14.52 5.01
C LEU A 101 -13.68 -14.64 4.01
N PRO A 102 -13.56 -15.51 2.99
CA PRO A 102 -14.69 -15.86 2.13
C PRO A 102 -15.90 -16.36 2.93
N SER A 103 -17.07 -15.75 2.75
CA SER A 103 -18.32 -16.10 3.46
C SER A 103 -18.79 -17.55 3.28
N LYS A 104 -18.19 -18.30 2.33
CA LYS A 104 -18.51 -19.71 2.05
C LYS A 104 -17.66 -20.70 2.87
N LEU A 105 -16.72 -20.22 3.68
CA LEU A 105 -15.90 -21.03 4.56
C LEU A 105 -16.63 -21.24 5.88
N GLY A 106 -16.79 -22.49 6.31
CA GLY A 106 -17.32 -22.86 7.62
C GLY A 106 -16.26 -22.74 8.72
N ILE A 107 -15.51 -21.63 8.74
CA ILE A 107 -14.54 -21.31 9.79
C ILE A 107 -15.33 -20.76 10.98
N LYS A 108 -15.09 -21.31 12.16
CA LYS A 108 -15.76 -20.91 13.41
C LYS A 108 -15.15 -19.66 14.02
N TYR A 109 -13.87 -19.41 13.77
CA TYR A 109 -13.17 -18.25 14.30
C TYR A 109 -13.53 -16.97 13.51
N LYS A 110 -14.03 -15.97 14.21
CA LYS A 110 -14.22 -14.61 13.68
C LYS A 110 -12.98 -13.79 14.01
N ILE A 111 -12.40 -13.17 12.99
CA ILE A 111 -11.28 -12.22 13.17
C ILE A 111 -11.78 -11.03 13.98
N THR A 112 -11.06 -10.73 15.05
CA THR A 112 -11.34 -9.67 16.03
C THR A 112 -11.14 -8.28 15.44
N ILE A 113 -11.63 -7.25 16.12
CA ILE A 113 -11.50 -5.86 15.65
C ILE A 113 -10.03 -5.43 15.74
N GLU A 114 -9.33 -5.89 16.78
CA GLU A 114 -7.92 -5.63 17.06
C GLU A 114 -7.01 -6.21 15.95
N GLU A 115 -7.29 -7.45 15.50
CA GLU A 115 -6.60 -8.03 14.35
C GLU A 115 -6.84 -7.20 13.08
N LYS A 116 -8.07 -6.71 12.86
CA LYS A 116 -8.42 -5.89 11.70
C LYS A 116 -7.75 -4.52 11.71
N GLN A 117 -7.65 -3.88 12.88
CA GLN A 117 -6.91 -2.64 13.08
C GLN A 117 -5.41 -2.85 12.82
N SER A 118 -4.86 -3.97 13.28
CA SER A 118 -3.45 -4.34 13.05
C SER A 118 -3.17 -4.61 11.57
N ILE A 119 -4.08 -5.30 10.87
CA ILE A 119 -4.02 -5.50 9.41
C ILE A 119 -3.99 -4.15 8.68
N TRP A 120 -4.91 -3.24 9.03
CA TRP A 120 -4.94 -1.91 8.42
C TRP A 120 -3.65 -1.12 8.69
N THR A 121 -3.15 -1.19 9.93
CA THR A 121 -1.91 -0.52 10.33
C THR A 121 -0.74 -0.94 9.47
N ILE A 122 -0.53 -2.25 9.30
CA ILE A 122 0.56 -2.76 8.47
C ILE A 122 0.34 -2.35 7.01
N MET A 123 -0.87 -2.54 6.47
CA MET A 123 -1.18 -2.21 5.08
C MET A 123 -0.93 -0.74 4.75
N ALA A 124 -1.56 0.17 5.49
CA ALA A 124 -1.51 1.59 5.20
C ALA A 124 -0.11 2.18 5.41
N LEU A 125 0.65 1.70 6.40
CA LEU A 125 1.99 2.22 6.68
C LEU A 125 3.08 1.68 5.74
N THR A 126 2.81 0.59 5.00
CA THR A 126 3.83 -0.11 4.20
C THR A 126 3.53 -0.24 2.70
N HIS A 127 2.37 0.24 2.23
CA HIS A 127 1.98 0.06 0.82
C HIS A 127 2.95 0.68 -0.19
N ASP A 128 3.58 1.79 0.17
CA ASP A 128 4.44 2.60 -0.70
C ASP A 128 5.94 2.33 -0.59
N LEU A 129 6.37 1.34 0.19
CA LEU A 129 7.79 1.09 0.40
C LEU A 129 8.56 0.79 -0.90
N GLY A 130 7.90 0.25 -1.94
CA GLY A 130 8.49 -0.05 -3.24
C GLY A 130 8.66 1.14 -4.18
N TYR A 131 8.15 2.33 -3.81
CA TYR A 131 8.11 3.51 -4.67
C TYR A 131 9.47 3.95 -5.25
N PRO A 132 10.58 3.89 -4.48
CA PRO A 132 11.90 4.25 -5.00
C PRO A 132 12.29 3.48 -6.25
N ILE A 133 12.02 2.16 -6.26
CA ILE A 133 12.45 1.25 -7.32
C ILE A 133 11.72 1.60 -8.62
N GLU A 134 10.42 1.87 -8.53
CA GLU A 134 9.61 2.27 -9.69
C GLU A 134 10.11 3.58 -10.32
N LYS A 135 10.62 4.52 -9.53
CA LYS A 135 11.07 5.84 -10.03
C LYS A 135 12.51 5.87 -10.55
N ILE A 136 13.27 4.78 -10.43
CA ILE A 136 14.66 4.71 -10.93
C ILE A 136 14.71 5.03 -12.43
N GLU A 137 13.77 4.51 -13.22
CA GLU A 137 13.73 4.75 -14.68
C GLU A 137 13.58 6.24 -15.01
N LYS A 138 12.66 6.95 -14.35
CA LYS A 138 12.48 8.40 -14.55
C LYS A 138 13.71 9.21 -14.16
N ILE A 139 14.44 8.78 -13.13
CA ILE A 139 15.70 9.42 -12.72
C ILE A 139 16.75 9.24 -13.83
N ASN A 140 16.90 8.01 -14.35
CA ASN A 140 17.80 7.74 -15.46
C ASN A 140 17.44 8.57 -16.70
N GLU A 141 16.15 8.68 -17.05
CA GLU A 141 15.70 9.51 -18.18
C GLU A 141 16.13 10.97 -18.05
N LYS A 142 16.01 11.55 -16.85
CA LYS A 142 16.43 12.94 -16.58
C LYS A 142 17.95 13.11 -16.69
N ILE A 143 18.71 12.18 -16.13
CA ILE A 143 20.17 12.18 -16.18
C ILE A 143 20.63 12.06 -17.63
N THR A 144 20.12 11.06 -18.36
CA THR A 144 20.42 10.83 -19.77
C THR A 144 20.01 12.02 -20.64
N GLY A 145 18.86 12.65 -20.36
CA GLY A 145 18.41 13.86 -21.04
C GLY A 145 19.39 15.02 -20.93
N LEU A 146 19.99 15.22 -19.75
CA LEU A 146 21.00 16.25 -19.53
C LEU A 146 22.34 15.90 -20.17
N ILE A 147 22.81 14.66 -20.00
CA ILE A 147 24.13 14.24 -20.48
C ILE A 147 24.20 14.21 -22.02
N LYS A 148 23.07 13.95 -22.71
CA LYS A 148 22.99 14.04 -24.19
C LYS A 148 23.49 15.38 -24.75
N TYR A 149 23.40 16.48 -23.99
CA TYR A 149 23.92 17.79 -24.42
C TYR A 149 25.46 17.91 -24.34
N PHE A 150 26.13 17.05 -23.57
CA PHE A 150 27.59 17.03 -23.41
C PHE A 150 28.30 16.10 -24.40
N GLY A 151 27.56 15.36 -25.23
CA GLY A 151 28.08 14.49 -26.28
C GLY A 151 27.55 13.05 -26.18
N PRO A 152 27.82 12.20 -27.19
CA PRO A 152 27.44 10.78 -27.16
C PRO A 152 28.42 10.02 -26.25
N THR A 153 28.22 10.11 -24.94
CA THR A 153 28.91 9.25 -23.97
C THR A 153 28.07 8.00 -23.70
N GLY A 154 28.72 6.83 -23.63
CA GLY A 154 28.10 5.61 -23.14
C GLY A 154 27.80 5.73 -21.65
N ILE A 155 26.53 5.95 -21.31
CA ILE A 155 26.07 5.95 -19.91
C ILE A 155 25.60 4.53 -19.61
N GLU A 156 26.14 3.94 -18.55
CA GLU A 156 25.49 2.79 -17.93
C GLU A 156 24.34 3.32 -17.06
N GLU A 157 23.11 3.08 -17.50
CA GLU A 157 21.92 3.39 -16.71
C GLU A 157 21.92 2.55 -15.43
N TYR A 158 21.48 3.13 -14.31
CA TYR A 158 21.26 2.35 -13.10
C TYR A 158 20.06 1.43 -13.31
N LYS A 159 20.32 0.16 -13.63
CA LYS A 159 19.28 -0.86 -13.77
C LYS A 159 19.19 -1.69 -12.50
N TYR A 160 18.01 -1.72 -11.89
CA TYR A 160 17.74 -2.65 -10.81
C TYR A 160 17.58 -4.05 -11.40
N ASN A 161 18.65 -4.83 -11.34
CA ASN A 161 18.66 -6.22 -11.80
C ASN A 161 18.35 -7.15 -10.63
N LEU A 162 17.27 -7.92 -10.75
CA LEU A 162 16.97 -8.97 -9.79
C LEU A 162 17.88 -10.18 -10.05
N PRO A 163 18.67 -10.64 -9.07
CA PRO A 163 19.46 -11.87 -9.19
C PRO A 163 18.55 -13.05 -9.53
N LEU A 164 19.02 -13.95 -10.40
CA LEU A 164 18.27 -15.15 -10.80
C LEU A 164 17.86 -16.02 -9.60
N GLN A 165 18.68 -16.05 -8.55
CA GLN A 165 18.40 -16.79 -7.31
C GLN A 165 17.14 -16.27 -6.58
N ASN A 166 16.81 -14.99 -6.74
CA ASN A 166 15.62 -14.40 -6.13
C ASN A 166 14.33 -14.74 -6.89
N GLN A 167 14.40 -15.36 -8.08
CA GLN A 167 13.22 -15.71 -8.87
C GLN A 167 12.32 -16.71 -8.16
N PHE A 168 12.87 -17.69 -7.42
CA PHE A 168 12.06 -18.65 -6.67
C PHE A 168 11.21 -18.00 -5.59
N LEU A 169 11.82 -17.07 -4.84
CA LEU A 169 11.12 -16.35 -3.79
C LEU A 169 10.09 -15.38 -4.37
N ASN A 170 10.42 -14.69 -5.47
CA ASN A 170 9.47 -13.81 -6.14
C ASN A 170 8.29 -14.59 -6.72
N ASP A 171 8.53 -15.74 -7.35
CA ASP A 171 7.48 -16.64 -7.87
C ASP A 171 6.59 -17.18 -6.75
N PHE A 172 7.18 -17.58 -5.62
CA PHE A 172 6.44 -17.95 -4.42
C PHE A 172 5.53 -16.81 -3.95
N ILE A 173 6.04 -15.59 -3.85
CA ILE A 173 5.26 -14.42 -3.43
C ILE A 173 4.10 -14.17 -4.39
N LEU A 174 4.35 -14.20 -5.70
CA LEU A 174 3.32 -14.01 -6.72
C LEU A 174 2.22 -15.09 -6.62
N LYS A 175 2.61 -16.35 -6.43
CA LYS A 175 1.66 -17.46 -6.19
C LYS A 175 0.90 -17.30 -4.88
N PHE A 176 1.56 -16.83 -3.83
CA PHE A 176 0.96 -16.60 -2.51
C PHE A 176 -0.13 -15.53 -2.58
N ILE A 177 0.18 -14.33 -3.09
CA ILE A 177 -0.78 -13.21 -3.18
C ILE A 177 -1.93 -13.49 -4.16
N SER A 178 -1.67 -14.28 -5.21
CA SER A 178 -2.69 -14.67 -6.19
C SER A 178 -3.56 -15.84 -5.75
N SER A 179 -3.26 -16.47 -4.61
CA SER A 179 -4.00 -17.64 -4.15
C SER A 179 -5.31 -17.31 -3.43
N LYS A 180 -6.19 -18.29 -3.42
CA LYS A 180 -7.46 -18.28 -2.69
C LYS A 180 -7.58 -19.52 -1.82
N LEU A 181 -8.14 -19.34 -0.64
CA LEU A 181 -8.47 -20.42 0.27
C LEU A 181 -9.79 -21.12 -0.15
N ILE A 182 -9.78 -22.44 -0.21
CA ILE A 182 -10.93 -23.30 -0.49
C ILE A 182 -11.04 -24.36 0.62
N GLN A 183 -12.25 -24.59 1.12
CA GLN A 183 -12.51 -25.65 2.10
C GLN A 183 -13.13 -26.87 1.42
N LYS A 184 -12.61 -28.05 1.73
CA LYS A 184 -13.24 -29.33 1.38
C LYS A 184 -14.12 -29.78 2.54
N LYS A 185 -15.44 -29.58 2.40
CA LYS A 185 -16.44 -29.81 3.46
C LYS A 185 -16.40 -31.21 4.09
N THR A 186 -15.92 -32.22 3.37
CA THR A 186 -15.90 -33.60 3.84
C THR A 186 -14.88 -33.88 4.95
N LEU A 187 -13.88 -33.02 5.15
CA LEU A 187 -12.73 -33.32 6.03
C LEU A 187 -12.30 -32.15 6.94
N ASN A 188 -13.00 -31.00 6.95
CA ASN A 188 -12.54 -29.75 7.58
C ASN A 188 -11.09 -29.38 7.19
N LYS A 189 -10.72 -29.68 5.94
CA LYS A 189 -9.39 -29.39 5.39
C LYS A 189 -9.46 -28.18 4.46
N TYR A 190 -8.48 -27.30 4.61
CA TYR A 190 -8.35 -26.10 3.79
C TYR A 190 -7.19 -26.24 2.81
N PHE A 191 -7.39 -25.75 1.59
CA PHE A 191 -6.42 -25.81 0.50
C PHE A 191 -6.26 -24.44 -0.12
N THR A 192 -5.03 -24.10 -0.54
CA THR A 192 -4.74 -22.91 -1.33
C THR A 192 -4.76 -23.24 -2.81
N VAL A 193 -5.52 -22.47 -3.58
CA VAL A 193 -5.59 -22.61 -5.03
C VAL A 193 -5.20 -21.28 -5.69
N ILE A 194 -4.23 -21.34 -6.60
CA ILE A 194 -3.75 -20.19 -7.35
C ILE A 194 -4.86 -19.69 -8.28
N GLN A 195 -5.11 -18.39 -8.28
CA GLN A 195 -6.03 -17.76 -9.22
C GLN A 195 -5.23 -17.20 -10.41
N ASN A 196 -5.20 -17.93 -11.52
CA ASN A 196 -4.43 -17.55 -12.72
C ASN A 196 -4.67 -16.11 -13.18
N LYS A 197 -5.90 -15.61 -13.09
CA LYS A 197 -6.25 -14.21 -13.42
C LYS A 197 -5.49 -13.18 -12.57
N TYR A 198 -5.32 -13.45 -11.28
CA TYR A 198 -4.56 -12.56 -10.39
C TYR A 198 -3.07 -12.77 -10.56
N TYR A 199 -2.62 -14.01 -10.73
CA TYR A 199 -1.22 -14.34 -10.96
C TYR A 199 -0.65 -13.58 -12.17
N LEU A 200 -1.34 -13.63 -13.33
CA LEU A 200 -0.90 -12.94 -14.54
C LEU A 200 -0.82 -11.42 -14.35
N LYS A 201 -1.79 -10.82 -13.64
CA LYS A 201 -1.80 -9.37 -13.37
C LYS A 201 -0.66 -8.95 -12.46
N PHE A 202 -0.38 -9.74 -11.42
CA PHE A 202 0.72 -9.48 -10.52
C PHE A 202 2.08 -9.76 -11.17
N ALA A 203 2.18 -10.75 -12.07
CA ALA A 203 3.38 -11.00 -12.86
C ALA A 203 3.71 -9.81 -13.78
N LYS A 204 2.70 -9.27 -14.48
CA LYS A 204 2.85 -8.05 -15.29
C LYS A 204 3.25 -6.83 -14.44
N ALA A 205 2.63 -6.65 -13.28
CA ALA A 205 3.00 -5.57 -12.35
C ALA A 205 4.43 -5.73 -11.80
N PHE A 206 4.87 -6.98 -11.57
CA PHE A 206 6.24 -7.29 -11.18
C PHE A 206 7.25 -6.94 -12.27
N GLU A 207 6.96 -7.27 -13.54
CA GLU A 207 7.81 -6.90 -14.68
C GLU A 207 7.98 -5.38 -14.83
N ASN A 208 6.93 -4.62 -14.51
CA ASN A 208 6.94 -3.15 -14.55
C ASN A 208 7.49 -2.51 -13.26
N PHE A 209 8.00 -3.31 -12.31
CA PHE A 209 8.45 -2.84 -11.00
C PHE A 209 7.43 -1.96 -10.24
N SER A 210 6.13 -2.26 -10.39
CA SER A 210 5.07 -1.54 -9.70
C SER A 210 5.30 -1.56 -8.19
N HIS A 211 5.23 -0.38 -7.56
CA HIS A 211 5.65 -0.19 -6.18
C HIS A 211 4.90 -1.07 -5.17
N GLY A 212 3.61 -1.36 -5.37
CA GLY A 212 2.86 -2.26 -4.50
C GLY A 212 3.43 -3.69 -4.48
N ILE A 213 3.84 -4.23 -5.63
CA ILE A 213 4.50 -5.55 -5.68
C ILE A 213 5.87 -5.50 -5.04
N MET A 214 6.65 -4.45 -5.30
CA MET A 214 7.97 -4.29 -4.72
C MET A 214 7.92 -4.12 -3.19
N SER A 215 6.91 -3.42 -2.66
CA SER A 215 6.59 -3.36 -1.23
C SER A 215 6.32 -4.75 -0.66
N CYS A 216 5.49 -5.56 -1.33
CA CYS A 216 5.21 -6.93 -0.90
C CYS A 216 6.48 -7.78 -0.81
N ILE A 217 7.37 -7.68 -1.81
CA ILE A 217 8.63 -8.40 -1.83
C ILE A 217 9.53 -7.99 -0.66
N LEU A 218 9.61 -6.69 -0.37
CA LEU A 218 10.37 -6.17 0.76
C LEU A 218 9.85 -6.71 2.09
N LEU A 219 8.52 -6.66 2.29
CA LEU A 219 7.89 -7.15 3.52
C LEU A 219 8.12 -8.65 3.72
N MET A 220 7.95 -9.45 2.67
CA MET A 220 8.18 -10.90 2.73
C MET A 220 9.63 -11.28 3.01
N LYS A 221 10.58 -10.49 2.50
CA LYS A 221 12.01 -10.75 2.67
C LYS A 221 12.53 -10.39 4.05
N ASN A 222 11.94 -9.39 4.72
CA ASN A 222 12.48 -8.87 5.96
C ASN A 222 11.67 -9.33 7.17
N LEU A 223 10.33 -9.19 7.17
CA LEU A 223 9.52 -9.49 8.34
C LEU A 223 9.35 -10.99 8.57
N VAL A 224 9.68 -11.43 9.78
CA VAL A 224 9.54 -12.82 10.23
C VAL A 224 8.08 -13.29 10.15
N TYR A 225 7.14 -12.42 10.54
CA TYR A 225 5.70 -12.70 10.49
C TYR A 225 5.22 -13.19 9.12
N PHE A 226 5.81 -12.67 8.04
CA PHE A 226 5.47 -13.09 6.69
C PHE A 226 6.25 -14.32 6.23
N LYS A 227 7.46 -14.55 6.73
CA LYS A 227 8.27 -15.75 6.45
C LYS A 227 7.65 -17.02 7.06
N GLU A 228 6.98 -16.88 8.20
CA GLU A 228 6.24 -17.94 8.91
C GLU A 228 4.87 -18.26 8.26
N SER A 229 4.67 -17.87 7.00
CA SER A 229 3.40 -18.12 6.29
C SER A 229 3.29 -19.57 5.82
N ASP A 230 2.28 -20.27 6.32
CA ASP A 230 1.90 -21.58 5.77
C ASP A 230 1.23 -21.44 4.40
N TYR A 231 1.73 -22.22 3.44
CA TYR A 231 1.19 -22.27 2.09
C TYR A 231 1.19 -23.69 1.54
N SER A 232 0.01 -24.22 1.26
CA SER A 232 -0.13 -25.57 0.70
C SER A 232 0.26 -25.58 -0.79
N HIS A 233 1.47 -26.02 -1.10
CA HIS A 233 1.94 -26.18 -2.48
C HIS A 233 1.27 -27.33 -3.24
N SER A 234 0.75 -28.33 -2.51
CA SER A 234 0.26 -29.59 -3.07
C SER A 234 -1.18 -29.87 -2.66
N SER A 235 -1.91 -30.61 -3.50
CA SER A 235 -3.22 -31.20 -3.18
C SER A 235 -3.18 -32.18 -2.00
N LEU A 236 -1.97 -32.60 -1.59
CA LEU A 236 -1.72 -33.51 -0.47
C LEU A 236 -1.47 -32.77 0.85
N SER A 237 -0.96 -31.53 0.79
CA SER A 237 -0.78 -30.67 1.96
C SER A 237 -2.06 -29.88 2.22
N PHE A 238 -2.60 -29.96 3.44
CA PHE A 238 -3.77 -29.19 3.84
C PHE A 238 -3.40 -28.29 5.01
N LEU A 239 -4.05 -27.12 5.06
CA LEU A 239 -3.95 -26.20 6.18
C LEU A 239 -4.99 -26.60 7.24
N LYS A 240 -4.60 -26.49 8.51
CA LYS A 240 -5.57 -26.52 9.62
C LYS A 240 -6.42 -25.24 9.59
N GLU A 241 -7.45 -25.20 10.43
CA GLU A 241 -8.33 -24.02 10.52
C GLU A 241 -7.55 -22.75 10.90
N ARG A 242 -6.60 -22.85 11.84
CA ARG A 242 -5.78 -21.72 12.30
C ARG A 242 -4.77 -21.26 11.24
N ASP A 243 -3.99 -22.18 10.68
CA ASP A 243 -3.07 -21.87 9.56
C ASP A 243 -3.82 -21.23 8.38
N ALA A 244 -5.07 -21.65 8.13
CA ALA A 244 -5.91 -21.09 7.07
C ALA A 244 -6.37 -19.65 7.36
N ILE A 245 -6.62 -19.31 8.63
CA ILE A 245 -6.91 -17.94 9.09
C ILE A 245 -5.67 -17.08 8.93
N GLN A 246 -4.52 -17.54 9.43
CA GLN A 246 -3.25 -16.81 9.32
C GLN A 246 -2.83 -16.58 7.87
N PHE A 247 -2.94 -17.62 7.04
CA PHE A 247 -2.77 -17.51 5.59
C PHE A 247 -3.69 -16.42 5.02
N SER A 248 -4.96 -16.40 5.43
CA SER A 248 -5.93 -15.42 4.93
C SER A 248 -5.59 -13.99 5.36
N ILE A 249 -5.14 -13.78 6.60
CA ILE A 249 -4.70 -12.49 7.13
C ILE A 249 -3.47 -11.99 6.36
N ARG A 250 -2.40 -12.78 6.34
CA ARG A 250 -1.11 -12.43 5.69
C ARG A 250 -1.31 -12.16 4.20
N LYS A 251 -2.04 -13.04 3.51
CA LYS A 251 -2.40 -12.86 2.10
C LYS A 251 -3.26 -11.60 1.90
N THR A 252 -4.16 -11.26 2.81
CA THR A 252 -5.01 -10.06 2.66
C THR A 252 -4.19 -8.78 2.77
N ILE A 253 -3.22 -8.72 3.69
CA ILE A 253 -2.30 -7.58 3.80
C ILE A 253 -1.57 -7.37 2.47
N LEU A 254 -0.84 -8.39 2.02
CA LEU A 254 0.01 -8.30 0.83
C LEU A 254 -0.79 -8.13 -0.45
N ARG A 255 -1.91 -8.84 -0.59
CA ARG A 255 -2.73 -8.72 -1.78
C ARG A 255 -3.35 -7.33 -1.90
N SER A 256 -3.65 -6.68 -0.78
CA SER A 256 -4.15 -5.31 -0.81
C SER A 256 -3.07 -4.33 -1.22
N ILE A 257 -1.88 -4.46 -0.65
CA ILE A 257 -0.71 -3.68 -1.09
C ILE A 257 -0.40 -3.94 -2.56
N ALA A 258 -0.37 -5.19 -3.03
CA ALA A 258 -0.09 -5.50 -4.43
C ALA A 258 -1.17 -5.05 -5.42
N SER A 259 -2.40 -4.78 -4.95
CA SER A 259 -3.52 -4.42 -5.81
C SER A 259 -3.76 -2.91 -5.90
N HIS A 260 -3.27 -2.12 -4.94
CA HIS A 260 -3.66 -0.71 -4.83
C HIS A 260 -3.21 0.14 -6.03
N ASP A 261 -2.06 -0.19 -6.61
CA ASP A 261 -1.45 0.48 -7.76
C ASP A 261 -1.72 -0.24 -9.10
N ASN A 262 -2.38 -1.41 -9.06
CA ASN A 262 -2.61 -2.23 -10.24
C ASN A 262 -3.96 -1.92 -10.89
N GLN A 263 -3.91 -1.11 -11.95
CA GLN A 263 -5.08 -0.69 -12.74
C GLN A 263 -5.89 -1.86 -13.34
N ASP A 264 -5.26 -3.02 -13.56
CA ASP A 264 -5.95 -4.17 -14.13
C ASP A 264 -6.90 -4.82 -13.09
N ILE A 265 -6.78 -4.54 -11.79
CA ILE A 265 -7.57 -5.16 -10.71
C ILE A 265 -8.79 -4.29 -10.35
N TYR A 266 -9.98 -4.80 -10.66
CA TYR A 266 -11.23 -4.13 -10.31
C TYR A 266 -11.66 -4.39 -8.86
N HIS A 267 -12.04 -3.33 -8.17
CA HIS A 267 -12.64 -3.37 -6.84
C HIS A 267 -14.17 -3.32 -6.97
N ILE A 268 -14.82 -4.48 -6.84
CA ILE A 268 -16.27 -4.61 -7.04
C ILE A 268 -17.06 -4.31 -5.77
N TYR A 269 -16.47 -4.55 -4.60
CA TYR A 269 -17.15 -4.42 -3.32
C TYR A 269 -16.38 -3.45 -2.41
N PRO A 270 -17.07 -2.59 -1.65
CA PRO A 270 -16.44 -1.64 -0.73
C PRO A 270 -16.06 -2.26 0.62
N ASP A 271 -16.61 -3.44 0.95
CA ASP A 271 -16.47 -4.14 2.23
C ASP A 271 -15.15 -4.90 2.43
N ASN A 272 -14.06 -4.42 1.80
CA ASN A 272 -12.75 -5.07 1.89
C ASN A 272 -11.61 -4.07 2.01
N PHE A 273 -10.53 -4.50 2.68
CA PHE A 273 -9.33 -3.70 2.86
C PHE A 273 -8.65 -3.26 1.57
N ARG A 274 -8.83 -4.00 0.47
CA ARG A 274 -8.26 -3.65 -0.84
C ARG A 274 -8.88 -2.35 -1.35
N PHE A 275 -10.21 -2.29 -1.35
CA PHE A 275 -10.95 -1.10 -1.73
C PHE A 275 -10.66 0.05 -0.79
N LEU A 276 -10.68 -0.19 0.53
CA LEU A 276 -10.40 0.87 1.50
C LEU A 276 -9.02 1.49 1.30
N LEU A 277 -7.98 0.67 1.06
CA LEU A 277 -6.63 1.18 0.82
C LEU A 277 -6.58 2.04 -0.44
N THR A 278 -7.05 1.53 -1.58
CA THR A 278 -7.10 2.28 -2.84
C THR A 278 -7.91 3.57 -2.68
N PHE A 279 -9.07 3.50 -2.02
CA PHE A 279 -9.92 4.66 -1.79
C PHE A 279 -9.26 5.71 -0.89
N CYS A 280 -8.63 5.31 0.21
CA CYS A 280 -7.93 6.25 1.09
C CYS A 280 -6.70 6.86 0.43
N ASP A 281 -5.98 6.07 -0.38
CA ASP A 281 -4.84 6.55 -1.14
C ASP A 281 -5.26 7.58 -2.19
N ASP A 282 -6.27 7.23 -3.00
CA ASP A 282 -6.88 8.12 -4.01
C ASP A 282 -7.48 9.37 -3.37
N LEU A 283 -8.14 9.27 -2.20
CA LEU A 283 -8.69 10.43 -1.51
C LEU A 283 -7.61 11.38 -1.01
N GLN A 284 -6.46 10.85 -0.59
CA GLN A 284 -5.37 11.64 -0.03
C GLN A 284 -4.59 12.36 -1.15
N GLU A 285 -5.27 13.20 -1.93
CA GLU A 285 -4.67 14.11 -2.91
C GLU A 285 -4.43 15.53 -2.36
N TRP A 286 -5.00 15.88 -1.19
CA TRP A 286 -4.83 17.20 -0.59
C TRP A 286 -3.39 17.42 -0.10
N ASP A 287 -2.95 18.69 -0.04
CA ASP A 287 -1.57 19.13 0.27
C ASP A 287 -0.48 18.67 -0.71
N ARG A 288 -0.78 18.38 -1.99
CA ARG A 288 0.28 18.19 -3.01
C ARG A 288 1.06 19.49 -3.22
N PRO A 289 2.35 19.57 -2.85
CA PRO A 289 3.15 20.75 -3.18
C PRO A 289 3.48 20.69 -4.67
N ARG A 290 2.67 21.29 -5.53
CA ARG A 290 3.13 21.59 -6.89
C ARG A 290 4.31 22.55 -6.74
N ILE A 291 5.37 22.40 -7.55
CA ILE A 291 6.49 23.36 -7.56
C ILE A 291 5.99 24.80 -7.76
N THR A 292 4.85 24.97 -8.43
CA THR A 292 4.14 26.25 -8.61
C THR A 292 3.27 26.69 -7.43
N HIS A 293 2.93 25.79 -6.48
CA HIS A 293 2.01 26.01 -5.35
C HIS A 293 2.72 26.27 -4.00
N ARG A 294 4.01 26.63 -3.96
CA ARG A 294 4.59 27.17 -2.71
C ARG A 294 3.85 28.43 -2.19
N PHE A 295 2.91 28.98 -2.96
CA PHE A 295 2.19 30.23 -2.68
C PHE A 295 0.65 30.14 -2.80
N GLN A 296 0.02 28.95 -2.84
CA GLN A 296 -1.45 28.85 -2.88
C GLN A 296 -2.03 28.08 -1.67
N PRO A 297 -3.23 28.46 -1.18
CA PRO A 297 -3.82 27.86 0.02
C PRO A 297 -4.28 26.41 -0.23
N SER A 298 -4.37 25.65 0.86
CA SER A 298 -4.70 24.22 0.89
C SER A 298 -6.13 23.92 0.44
N ASP A 299 -6.30 22.83 -0.31
CA ASP A 299 -7.59 22.22 -0.62
C ASP A 299 -8.14 21.53 0.64
N ASN A 300 -9.37 21.86 1.05
CA ASN A 300 -10.04 21.16 2.16
C ASN A 300 -11.01 20.14 1.59
N ILE A 301 -10.83 18.85 1.91
CA ILE A 301 -11.78 17.79 1.56
C ILE A 301 -12.47 17.33 2.84
N ILE A 302 -13.81 17.31 2.80
CA ILE A 302 -14.68 16.88 3.90
C ILE A 302 -15.49 15.69 3.38
N VAL A 303 -15.26 14.50 3.94
CA VAL A 303 -16.13 13.34 3.68
C VAL A 303 -17.43 13.56 4.44
N LYS A 304 -18.58 13.47 3.77
CA LYS A 304 -19.93 13.69 4.34
C LYS A 304 -20.62 12.38 4.70
N SER A 305 -20.44 11.34 3.88
CA SER A 305 -20.95 10.01 4.18
C SER A 305 -20.08 8.93 3.52
N PHE A 306 -19.90 7.83 4.24
CA PHE A 306 -19.20 6.64 3.75
C PHE A 306 -19.99 5.40 4.17
N ASN A 307 -20.79 4.86 3.24
CA ASN A 307 -21.57 3.65 3.49
C ASN A 307 -21.43 2.65 2.32
N SER A 308 -22.00 1.46 2.46
CA SER A 308 -21.90 0.38 1.46
C SER A 308 -22.45 0.74 0.06
N ASN A 309 -23.30 1.76 -0.04
CA ASN A 309 -24.03 2.13 -1.26
C ASN A 309 -23.66 3.53 -1.80
N ILE A 310 -23.17 4.43 -0.95
CA ILE A 310 -23.01 5.87 -1.19
C ILE A 310 -21.74 6.34 -0.50
N ILE A 311 -20.90 7.03 -1.28
CA ILE A 311 -19.77 7.79 -0.81
C ILE A 311 -20.04 9.24 -1.21
N SER A 312 -20.14 10.15 -0.24
CA SER A 312 -20.28 11.58 -0.50
C SER A 312 -19.14 12.36 0.14
N PHE A 313 -18.51 13.24 -0.63
CA PHE A 313 -17.46 14.13 -0.16
C PHE A 313 -17.63 15.52 -0.78
N GLU A 314 -17.24 16.55 -0.03
CA GLU A 314 -17.19 17.94 -0.47
C GLU A 314 -15.74 18.39 -0.54
N LYS A 315 -15.35 18.98 -1.67
CA LYS A 315 -14.03 19.58 -1.86
C LYS A 315 -14.19 21.10 -1.91
N HIS A 316 -13.73 21.78 -0.87
CA HIS A 316 -13.63 23.24 -0.85
C HIS A 316 -12.33 23.67 -1.53
N LEU A 317 -12.48 24.32 -2.68
CA LEU A 317 -11.38 24.94 -3.42
C LEU A 317 -11.27 26.40 -3.00
N ASN A 318 -10.23 26.73 -2.24
CA ASN A 318 -9.94 28.13 -1.89
C ASN A 318 -9.15 28.76 -3.04
N PHE A 319 -9.83 29.47 -3.93
CA PHE A 319 -9.14 30.28 -4.93
C PHE A 319 -8.65 31.59 -4.29
N PRO A 320 -7.40 32.01 -4.53
CA PRO A 320 -6.95 33.34 -4.09
C PRO A 320 -7.79 34.42 -4.79
N GLU A 321 -8.25 35.43 -4.04
CA GLU A 321 -9.10 36.53 -4.55
C GLU A 321 -8.46 37.35 -5.69
N LYS A 322 -7.15 37.23 -5.87
CA LYS A 322 -6.43 37.80 -7.02
C LYS A 322 -5.70 36.68 -7.76
N SER A 323 -5.91 36.64 -9.08
CA SER A 323 -5.07 35.87 -9.99
C SER A 323 -3.60 36.21 -9.73
N PRO A 324 -2.70 35.23 -9.52
CA PRO A 324 -1.26 35.47 -9.42
C PRO A 324 -0.65 35.91 -10.76
N PHE A 325 -1.42 35.83 -11.84
CA PHE A 325 -1.06 36.30 -13.18
C PHE A 325 -1.66 37.70 -13.40
N SER A 326 -0.83 38.63 -13.86
CA SER A 326 -1.33 39.91 -14.35
C SER A 326 -2.19 39.70 -15.61
N GLU A 327 -3.06 40.65 -15.95
CA GLU A 327 -3.83 40.58 -17.21
C GLU A 327 -2.93 40.44 -18.45
N ASP A 328 -1.70 40.94 -18.37
CA ASP A 328 -0.71 40.87 -19.44
C ASP A 328 -0.12 39.46 -19.59
N ASP A 329 0.07 38.72 -18.50
CA ASP A 329 0.53 37.32 -18.52
C ASP A 329 -0.52 36.42 -19.19
N ILE A 330 -1.80 36.67 -18.92
CA ILE A 330 -2.94 35.94 -19.51
C ILE A 330 -3.03 36.24 -21.02
N LYS A 331 -2.86 37.52 -21.42
CA LYS A 331 -2.83 37.91 -22.84
C LYS A 331 -1.64 37.33 -23.60
N ASN A 332 -0.47 37.23 -22.96
CA ASN A 332 0.73 36.66 -23.58
C ASN A 332 0.60 35.15 -23.77
N TYR A 333 0.04 34.43 -22.80
CA TYR A 333 -0.26 33.00 -22.92
C TYR A 333 -1.31 32.72 -24.01
N ALA A 334 -2.37 33.55 -24.10
CA ALA A 334 -3.37 33.44 -25.16
C ALA A 334 -2.80 33.70 -26.57
N ARG A 335 -1.76 34.55 -26.68
CA ARG A 335 -1.04 34.78 -27.94
C ARG A 335 -0.10 33.63 -28.30
N SER A 336 0.50 32.94 -27.34
CA SER A 336 1.38 31.79 -27.61
C SER A 336 0.63 30.55 -28.10
N ILE A 337 -0.67 30.43 -27.81
CA ILE A 337 -1.51 29.32 -28.30
C ILE A 337 -1.96 29.53 -29.78
N LYS A 338 -1.83 30.76 -30.29
CA LYS A 338 -2.21 31.11 -31.68
C LYS A 338 -1.04 31.14 -32.67
N LYS A 339 0.16 30.73 -32.25
CA LYS A 339 1.30 30.41 -33.13
C LYS A 339 1.49 28.89 -33.10
#